data_AF-A0AAN7X3B0-F1
#
_entry.id   AF-A0AAN7X3B0-F1
#
_cell.length_a   1.000
_cell.length_b   1.000
_cell.length_c   1.000
_cell.angle_alpha   90.00
_cell.angle_beta   90.00
_cell.angle_gamma   90.00
#
_symmetry.space_group_name_H-M   'P 1'
#
loop_
_entity.id
_entity.type
_entity.pdbx_description
1 polymer ?
#
loop_
_entity_poly.entity_id
_entity_poly.type
_entity_poly.pdbx_seq_one_letter_code
_entity_poly.pdbx_strand_id
1 'polypeptide(L)'
;MSASNSESASRAEGLHVRLQQGNVVLGLMLALDVIRELELLNTSLQKRTQTVEGMVSAVSVVQESLRSKRKSDHFEAVFKEAEDMVEKLSLEPIALPRTQRPPKRYSGPAPAHRPASAVEFHRVEFYRVLDKVDTQLTDRFMQPGIDALKELEALLLTPTASNVERDAQRNAEKYPELQWEDLKIQLAMFKNKYNYKTTADAAQLLKAMPVEVRALFAQVETVVRLLMVVPASSAEAERSFSGLRRLKTWLRSTTTQKRVNGMAVCHIHQERLDKLNSKDIAQQYIQGKDRRREIFGSFT
;
A
#
# COMPACT_ATOMS: atom_id res chain seq x y z
N MET A 1 20.43 42.27 8.09
CA MET A 1 20.05 40.84 8.18
C MET A 1 21.16 40.05 7.52
N SER A 2 21.94 39.27 8.27
CA SER A 2 23.27 38.79 7.85
C SER A 2 23.22 37.86 6.63
N ALA A 3 23.89 38.26 5.56
CA ALA A 3 24.21 37.43 4.40
C ALA A 3 25.24 36.37 4.80
N SER A 4 24.79 35.25 5.35
CA SER A 4 25.62 34.04 5.37
C SER A 4 25.51 33.40 3.98
N ASN A 5 26.60 33.43 3.20
CA ASN A 5 26.75 32.65 1.96
C ASN A 5 26.88 31.14 2.28
N SER A 6 25.94 30.61 3.05
CA SER A 6 25.78 29.19 3.29
C SER A 6 24.94 28.60 2.16
N GLU A 7 25.33 27.43 1.66
CA GLU A 7 24.53 26.66 0.70
C GLU A 7 23.09 26.47 1.19
N SER A 8 22.90 26.30 2.50
CA SER A 8 21.57 26.21 3.12
C SER A 8 20.75 27.49 2.96
N ALA A 9 21.38 28.66 3.08
CA ALA A 9 20.70 29.95 2.91
C ALA A 9 20.28 30.16 1.45
N SER A 10 21.16 29.84 0.49
CA SER A 10 20.84 29.92 -0.93
C SER A 10 19.72 28.95 -1.33
N ARG A 11 19.71 27.73 -0.79
CA ARG A 11 18.61 26.76 -1.00
C ARG A 11 17.30 27.23 -0.38
N ALA A 12 17.34 27.78 0.83
CA ALA A 12 16.15 28.32 1.51
C ALA A 12 15.54 29.48 0.72
N GLU A 13 16.36 30.40 0.23
CA GLU A 13 15.91 31.51 -0.62
C GLU A 13 15.29 30.99 -1.92
N GLY A 14 15.94 30.03 -2.59
CA GLY A 14 15.40 29.42 -3.80
C GLY A 14 14.05 28.70 -3.59
N LEU A 15 13.85 28.07 -2.42
CA LEU A 15 12.57 27.47 -2.06
C LEU A 15 11.52 28.55 -1.74
N HIS A 16 11.91 29.62 -1.06
CA HIS A 16 11.01 30.74 -0.75
C HIS A 16 10.46 31.37 -2.03
N VAL A 17 11.33 31.68 -2.99
CA VAL A 17 10.93 32.22 -4.31
C VAL A 17 9.99 31.25 -5.04
N ARG A 18 10.23 29.94 -4.99
CA ARG A 18 9.32 28.95 -5.61
C ARG A 18 7.96 28.90 -4.92
N LEU A 19 7.92 28.93 -3.60
CA LEU A 19 6.68 28.91 -2.83
C LEU A 19 5.84 30.18 -3.05
N GLN A 20 6.45 31.26 -3.54
CA GLN A 20 5.74 32.47 -3.94
C GLN A 20 5.07 32.38 -5.32
N GLN A 21 5.31 31.32 -6.09
CA GLN A 21 4.73 31.14 -7.42
C GLN A 21 3.33 30.53 -7.34
N GLY A 22 2.34 31.14 -8.00
CA GLY A 22 0.99 30.60 -8.08
C GLY A 22 0.92 29.20 -8.70
N ASN A 23 1.86 28.87 -9.59
CA ASN A 23 2.00 27.52 -10.15
C ASN A 23 2.22 26.45 -9.08
N VAL A 24 2.90 26.80 -7.97
CA VAL A 24 3.12 25.88 -6.85
C VAL A 24 1.83 25.68 -6.06
N VAL A 25 1.07 26.74 -5.83
CA VAL A 25 -0.26 26.65 -5.18
C VAL A 25 -1.17 25.73 -5.97
N LEU A 26 -1.32 25.98 -7.28
CA LEU A 26 -2.12 25.13 -8.16
C LEU A 26 -1.62 23.67 -8.15
N GLY A 27 -0.30 23.47 -8.27
CA GLY A 27 0.28 22.13 -8.24
C GLY A 27 -0.02 21.37 -6.94
N LEU A 28 0.04 22.06 -5.80
CA LEU A 28 -0.29 21.47 -4.50
C LEU A 28 -1.78 21.13 -4.39
N MET A 29 -2.67 22.00 -4.88
CA MET A 29 -4.12 21.75 -4.84
C MET A 29 -4.50 20.56 -5.72
N LEU A 30 -3.99 20.51 -6.96
CA LEU A 30 -4.20 19.38 -7.87
C LEU A 30 -3.62 18.08 -7.31
N ALA A 31 -2.45 18.13 -6.67
CA ALA A 31 -1.85 16.97 -6.02
C ALA A 31 -2.67 16.51 -4.82
N LEU A 32 -3.15 17.43 -3.96
CA LEU A 32 -3.98 17.12 -2.82
C LEU A 32 -5.30 16.46 -3.23
N ASP A 33 -5.90 16.93 -4.32
CA ASP A 33 -7.14 16.39 -4.85
C ASP A 33 -7.02 14.90 -5.24
N VAL A 34 -5.87 14.47 -5.75
CA VAL A 34 -5.59 13.07 -6.07
C VAL A 34 -5.11 12.28 -4.85
N ILE A 35 -4.12 12.82 -4.12
CA ILE A 35 -3.45 12.11 -3.02
C ILE A 35 -4.42 11.82 -1.87
N ARG A 36 -5.40 12.69 -1.59
CA ARG A 36 -6.36 12.46 -0.52
C ARG A 36 -7.18 11.18 -0.73
N GLU A 37 -7.66 10.94 -1.95
CA GLU A 37 -8.40 9.72 -2.26
C GLU A 37 -7.51 8.48 -2.23
N LEU A 38 -6.27 8.61 -2.72
CA LEU A 38 -5.29 7.53 -2.63
C LEU A 38 -4.92 7.19 -1.18
N GLU A 39 -4.86 8.18 -0.29
CA GLU A 39 -4.55 7.95 1.12
C GLU A 39 -5.70 7.27 1.86
N LEU A 40 -6.96 7.60 1.52
CA LEU A 40 -8.14 6.88 2.01
C LEU A 40 -8.11 5.41 1.58
N LEU A 41 -7.80 5.15 0.31
CA LEU A 41 -7.61 3.80 -0.22
C LEU A 41 -6.50 3.07 0.54
N ASN A 42 -5.32 3.68 0.62
CA ASN A 42 -4.14 3.12 1.28
C ASN A 42 -4.43 2.74 2.73
N THR A 43 -5.04 3.65 3.50
CA THR A 43 -5.43 3.40 4.90
C THR A 43 -6.43 2.25 5.00
N SER A 44 -7.38 2.15 4.07
CA SER A 44 -8.33 1.03 4.01
C SER A 44 -7.62 -0.30 3.77
N LEU A 45 -6.72 -0.37 2.78
CA LEU A 45 -6.00 -1.58 2.37
C LEU A 45 -4.94 -2.05 3.38
N GLN A 46 -4.57 -1.21 4.35
CA GLN A 46 -3.66 -1.56 5.43
C GLN A 46 -4.34 -2.31 6.60
N LYS A 47 -5.68 -2.36 6.64
CA LYS A 47 -6.42 -3.07 7.69
C LYS A 47 -6.27 -4.58 7.56
N ARG A 48 -6.08 -5.27 8.69
CA ARG A 48 -5.88 -6.74 8.74
C ARG A 48 -7.15 -7.56 8.45
N THR A 49 -8.29 -6.91 8.28
CA THR A 49 -9.60 -7.53 8.06
C THR A 49 -10.05 -7.46 6.60
N GLN A 50 -9.19 -7.00 5.69
CA GLN A 50 -9.59 -6.83 4.30
C GLN A 50 -9.54 -8.16 3.54
N THR A 51 -10.63 -8.42 2.81
CA THR A 51 -10.76 -9.48 1.82
C THR A 51 -10.16 -9.03 0.49
N VAL A 52 -9.77 -9.98 -0.36
CA VAL A 52 -9.23 -9.67 -1.70
C VAL A 52 -10.31 -9.02 -2.55
N GLU A 53 -11.54 -9.56 -2.50
CA GLU A 53 -12.70 -8.99 -3.17
C GLU A 53 -13.01 -7.58 -2.68
N GLY A 54 -12.98 -7.37 -1.35
CA GLY A 54 -13.22 -6.05 -0.75
C GLY A 54 -12.18 -5.02 -1.17
N MET A 55 -10.91 -5.43 -1.26
CA MET A 55 -9.83 -4.60 -1.76
C MET A 55 -10.06 -4.19 -3.22
N VAL A 56 -10.34 -5.14 -4.12
CA VAL A 56 -10.58 -4.83 -5.53
C VAL A 56 -11.77 -3.88 -5.67
N SER A 57 -12.82 -4.10 -4.88
CA SER A 57 -14.01 -3.24 -4.87
C SER A 57 -13.68 -1.81 -4.41
N ALA A 58 -12.88 -1.66 -3.36
CA ALA A 58 -12.42 -0.37 -2.87
C ALA A 58 -11.56 0.38 -3.91
N VAL A 59 -10.71 -0.36 -4.64
CA VAL A 59 -9.92 0.21 -5.75
C VAL A 59 -10.83 0.71 -6.86
N SER A 60 -11.83 -0.08 -7.28
CA SER A 60 -12.78 0.32 -8.32
C SER A 60 -13.53 1.60 -7.96
N VAL A 61 -13.98 1.75 -6.71
CA VAL A 61 -14.67 2.97 -6.23
C VAL A 61 -13.76 4.21 -6.38
N VAL A 62 -12.49 4.09 -6.01
CA VAL A 62 -11.52 5.19 -6.12
C VAL A 62 -11.17 5.49 -7.58
N GLN A 63 -11.04 4.46 -8.43
CA GLN A 63 -10.84 4.65 -9.86
C GLN A 63 -12.01 5.39 -10.51
N GLU A 64 -13.25 5.01 -10.19
CA GLU A 64 -14.44 5.71 -10.68
C GLU A 64 -14.46 7.17 -10.23
N SER A 65 -14.12 7.43 -8.97
CA SER A 65 -14.01 8.78 -8.43
C SER A 65 -12.95 9.61 -9.16
N LEU A 66 -11.73 9.10 -9.32
CA LEU A 66 -10.64 9.78 -10.03
C LEU A 66 -10.96 9.99 -11.52
N ARG A 67 -11.60 9.04 -12.18
CA ARG A 67 -12.06 9.18 -13.57
C ARG A 67 -13.11 10.28 -13.70
N SER A 68 -13.98 10.45 -12.71
CA SER A 68 -14.99 11.50 -12.71
C SER A 68 -14.40 12.92 -12.67
N LYS A 69 -13.16 13.08 -12.14
CA LYS A 69 -12.42 14.35 -12.08
C LYS A 69 -11.81 14.76 -13.41
N ARG A 70 -11.76 13.86 -14.40
CA ARG A 70 -11.27 14.12 -15.76
C ARG A 70 -12.32 14.87 -16.60
N LYS A 71 -12.88 15.95 -16.05
CA LYS A 71 -13.87 16.85 -16.67
C LYS A 71 -13.35 18.27 -16.63
N SER A 72 -13.66 19.07 -17.67
CA SER A 72 -13.21 20.46 -17.74
C SER A 72 -13.72 21.26 -16.53
N ASP A 73 -14.99 21.06 -16.18
CA ASP A 73 -15.68 21.76 -15.09
C ASP A 73 -14.98 21.57 -13.74
N HIS A 74 -14.52 20.36 -13.44
CA HIS A 74 -13.80 20.07 -12.20
C HIS A 74 -12.45 20.77 -12.15
N PHE A 75 -11.69 20.70 -13.25
CA PHE A 75 -10.41 21.39 -13.34
C PHE A 75 -10.57 22.91 -13.23
N GLU A 76 -11.56 23.48 -13.92
CA GLU A 76 -11.85 24.92 -13.88
C GLU A 76 -12.23 25.39 -12.47
N ALA A 77 -12.98 24.59 -11.72
CA ALA A 77 -13.30 24.88 -10.32
C ALA A 77 -12.04 24.92 -9.43
N VAL A 78 -11.16 23.91 -9.54
CA VAL A 78 -9.90 23.86 -8.77
C VAL A 78 -8.95 24.98 -9.19
N PHE A 79 -8.91 25.30 -10.49
CA PHE A 79 -8.08 26.39 -11.01
C PHE A 79 -8.52 27.74 -10.45
N LYS A 80 -9.84 28.01 -10.43
CA LYS A 80 -10.40 29.23 -9.86
C LYS A 80 -10.12 29.33 -8.36
N GLU A 81 -10.28 28.25 -7.60
CA GLU A 81 -9.96 28.23 -6.17
C GLU A 81 -8.46 28.51 -5.93
N ALA A 82 -7.58 28.04 -6.82
CA ALA A 82 -6.16 28.36 -6.78
C ALA A 82 -5.88 29.84 -7.09
N GLU A 83 -6.57 30.44 -8.06
CA GLU A 83 -6.47 31.88 -8.35
C GLU A 83 -6.90 32.72 -7.14
N ASP A 84 -8.06 32.41 -6.54
CA ASP A 84 -8.57 33.08 -5.34
C ASP A 84 -7.56 32.99 -4.18
N MET A 85 -6.89 31.83 -4.02
CA MET A 85 -5.86 31.63 -2.99
C MET A 85 -4.58 32.43 -3.28
N VAL A 86 -4.16 32.50 -4.54
CA VAL A 86 -3.00 33.27 -5.00
C VAL A 86 -3.23 34.76 -4.78
N GLU A 87 -4.42 35.27 -5.10
CA GLU A 87 -4.80 36.67 -4.85
C GLU A 87 -4.82 36.98 -3.35
N LYS A 88 -5.47 36.12 -2.56
CA LYS A 88 -5.54 36.27 -1.09
C LYS A 88 -4.17 36.33 -0.42
N LEU A 89 -3.22 35.53 -0.90
CA LEU A 89 -1.86 35.47 -0.38
C LEU A 89 -0.91 36.47 -1.04
N SER A 90 -1.38 37.26 -2.01
CA SER A 90 -0.58 38.21 -2.79
C SER A 90 0.65 37.57 -3.44
N LEU A 91 0.45 36.39 -4.04
CA LEU A 91 1.49 35.61 -4.69
C LEU A 91 1.60 35.94 -6.19
N GLU A 92 2.65 35.45 -6.85
CA GLU A 92 2.77 35.59 -8.30
C GLU A 92 1.63 34.83 -9.01
N PRO A 93 1.04 35.39 -10.08
CA PRO A 93 -0.07 34.78 -10.78
C PRO A 93 0.34 33.44 -11.43
N ILE A 94 -0.66 32.59 -11.65
CA ILE A 94 -0.47 31.32 -12.37
C ILE A 94 -0.09 31.64 -13.82
N ALA A 95 1.04 31.10 -14.27
CA ALA A 95 1.63 31.45 -15.55
C ALA A 95 2.17 30.23 -16.28
N LEU A 96 2.25 30.33 -17.61
CA LEU A 96 2.87 29.29 -18.43
C LEU A 96 4.33 29.07 -18.01
N PRO A 97 4.77 27.82 -17.82
CA PRO A 97 6.17 27.54 -17.57
C PRO A 97 7.06 28.06 -18.69
N ARG A 98 8.27 28.50 -18.34
CA ARG A 98 9.25 28.97 -19.30
C ARG A 98 9.58 27.86 -20.31
N THR A 99 9.19 28.06 -21.57
CA THR A 99 9.50 27.12 -22.66
C THR A 99 10.95 27.30 -23.11
N GLN A 100 11.73 26.22 -23.07
CA GLN A 100 13.06 26.22 -23.68
C GLN A 100 12.95 25.98 -25.18
N ARG A 101 13.76 26.70 -25.96
CA ARG A 101 13.85 26.45 -27.41
C ARG A 101 14.60 25.13 -27.62
N PRO A 102 14.03 24.17 -28.37
CA PRO A 102 14.73 22.94 -28.72
C PRO A 102 16.05 23.26 -29.46
N PRO A 103 17.12 22.48 -29.28
CA PRO A 103 18.35 22.67 -30.02
C PRO A 103 18.09 22.53 -31.53
N LYS A 104 18.68 23.43 -32.34
CA LYS A 104 18.48 23.46 -33.81
C LYS A 104 18.76 22.12 -34.52
N ARG A 105 19.64 21.30 -33.94
CA ARG A 105 19.99 19.96 -34.45
C ARG A 105 18.80 18.99 -34.45
N TYR A 106 17.83 19.18 -33.55
CA TYR A 106 16.70 18.27 -33.35
C TYR A 106 15.35 18.90 -33.73
N SER A 107 15.32 20.12 -34.26
CA SER A 107 14.10 20.83 -34.67
C SER A 107 13.96 20.87 -36.20
N GLY A 108 12.83 20.41 -36.72
CA GLY A 108 12.45 20.58 -38.13
C GLY A 108 11.86 21.97 -38.45
N PRO A 109 11.37 22.19 -39.68
CA PRO A 109 10.77 23.47 -40.09
C PRO A 109 9.39 23.76 -39.47
N ALA A 110 8.77 22.77 -38.82
CA ALA A 110 7.47 22.93 -38.19
C ALA A 110 7.55 23.78 -36.90
N PRO A 111 6.57 24.66 -36.65
CA PRO A 111 6.51 25.39 -35.39
C PRO A 111 6.33 24.43 -34.21
N ALA A 112 7.04 24.69 -33.12
CA ALA A 112 6.89 23.90 -31.90
C ALA A 112 5.49 24.08 -31.29
N HIS A 113 4.87 22.98 -30.84
CA HIS A 113 3.61 23.03 -30.11
C HIS A 113 3.77 23.90 -28.86
N ARG A 114 2.90 24.90 -28.70
CA ARG A 114 2.80 25.75 -27.50
C ARG A 114 1.36 25.70 -26.99
N PRO A 115 1.15 25.53 -25.69
CA PRO A 115 -0.20 25.64 -25.12
C PRO A 115 -0.75 27.05 -25.37
N ALA A 116 -2.04 27.17 -25.65
CA ALA A 116 -2.65 28.47 -25.91
C ALA A 116 -2.79 29.31 -24.62
N SER A 117 -2.97 28.66 -23.47
CA SER A 117 -3.13 29.31 -22.17
C SER A 117 -2.53 28.49 -21.02
N ALA A 118 -2.28 29.15 -19.88
CA ALA A 118 -1.85 28.49 -18.65
C ALA A 118 -2.89 27.45 -18.18
N VAL A 119 -4.18 27.77 -18.31
CA VAL A 119 -5.31 26.88 -18.01
C VAL A 119 -5.20 25.59 -18.82
N GLU A 120 -5.02 25.71 -20.15
CA GLU A 120 -4.94 24.55 -21.03
C GLU A 120 -3.72 23.68 -20.71
N PHE A 121 -2.56 24.31 -20.48
CA PHE A 121 -1.34 23.60 -20.13
C PHE A 121 -1.51 22.77 -18.84
N HIS A 122 -1.96 23.41 -17.76
CA HIS A 122 -2.12 22.75 -16.47
C HIS A 122 -3.24 21.69 -16.49
N ARG A 123 -4.30 21.88 -17.29
CA ARG A 123 -5.35 20.88 -17.49
C ARG A 123 -4.79 19.61 -18.10
N VAL A 124 -3.98 19.73 -19.15
CA VAL A 124 -3.35 18.58 -19.82
C VAL A 124 -2.42 17.85 -18.85
N GLU A 125 -1.61 18.56 -18.07
CA GLU A 125 -0.74 17.93 -17.07
C GLU A 125 -1.55 17.25 -15.95
N PHE A 126 -2.64 17.85 -15.49
CA PHE A 126 -3.51 17.23 -14.48
C PHE A 126 -4.15 15.94 -15.00
N TYR A 127 -4.65 15.94 -16.23
CA TYR A 127 -5.20 14.72 -16.84
C TYR A 127 -4.15 13.64 -17.00
N ARG A 128 -2.89 13.98 -17.31
CA ARG A 128 -1.80 12.99 -17.33
C ARG A 128 -1.58 12.37 -15.95
N VAL A 129 -1.69 13.14 -14.88
CA VAL A 129 -1.60 12.60 -13.51
C VAL A 129 -2.74 11.63 -13.24
N LEU A 130 -3.99 12.00 -13.55
CA LEU A 130 -5.16 11.13 -13.39
C LEU A 130 -5.03 9.83 -14.22
N ASP A 131 -4.70 9.96 -15.50
CA ASP A 131 -4.54 8.83 -16.42
C ASP A 131 -3.41 7.91 -15.94
N LYS A 132 -2.30 8.49 -15.44
CA LYS A 132 -1.19 7.70 -14.89
C LYS A 132 -1.62 6.96 -13.64
N VAL A 133 -2.32 7.60 -12.71
CA VAL A 133 -2.81 6.95 -11.48
C VAL A 133 -3.77 5.83 -11.81
N ASP A 134 -4.72 6.04 -12.72
CA ASP A 134 -5.69 5.01 -13.13
C ASP A 134 -5.00 3.81 -13.79
N THR A 135 -4.02 4.06 -14.67
CA THR A 135 -3.22 2.99 -15.30
C THR A 135 -2.44 2.21 -14.24
N GLN A 136 -1.78 2.89 -13.30
CA GLN A 136 -1.00 2.20 -12.26
C GLN A 136 -1.87 1.42 -11.27
N LEU A 137 -3.07 1.90 -10.94
CA LEU A 137 -4.03 1.14 -10.13
C LEU A 137 -4.51 -0.11 -10.89
N THR A 138 -4.81 0.04 -12.18
CA THR A 138 -5.20 -1.07 -13.06
C THR A 138 -4.09 -2.12 -13.14
N ASP A 139 -2.88 -1.73 -13.50
CA ASP A 139 -1.72 -2.63 -13.64
C ASP A 139 -1.42 -3.39 -12.33
N ARG A 140 -1.67 -2.75 -11.18
CA ARG A 140 -1.39 -3.31 -9.86
C ARG A 140 -2.46 -4.29 -9.39
N PHE A 141 -3.75 -3.97 -9.59
CA PHE A 141 -4.86 -4.71 -8.98
C PHE A 141 -5.63 -5.61 -9.95
N MET A 142 -5.55 -5.36 -11.27
CA MET A 142 -6.17 -6.21 -12.29
C MET A 142 -5.15 -7.23 -12.83
N GLN A 143 -4.58 -8.01 -11.91
CA GLN A 143 -3.61 -9.05 -12.23
C GLN A 143 -4.27 -10.43 -12.17
N PRO A 144 -3.91 -11.37 -13.08
CA PRO A 144 -4.49 -12.72 -13.08
C PRO A 144 -4.34 -13.47 -11.75
N GLY A 145 -3.31 -13.16 -10.96
CA GLY A 145 -3.12 -13.74 -9.63
C GLY A 145 -4.12 -13.23 -8.59
N ILE A 146 -4.48 -11.95 -8.65
CA ILE A 146 -5.50 -11.36 -7.76
C ILE A 146 -6.88 -11.90 -8.13
N ASP A 147 -7.16 -12.06 -9.41
CA ASP A 147 -8.40 -12.67 -9.89
C ASP A 147 -8.54 -14.11 -9.38
N ALA A 148 -7.47 -14.91 -9.46
CA ALA A 148 -7.48 -16.28 -8.93
C ALA A 148 -7.72 -16.33 -7.41
N LEU A 149 -7.19 -15.37 -6.65
CA LEU A 149 -7.44 -15.26 -5.21
C LEU A 149 -8.86 -14.81 -4.89
N LYS A 150 -9.41 -13.88 -5.68
CA LYS A 150 -10.81 -13.45 -5.58
C LYS A 150 -11.76 -14.62 -5.83
N GLU A 151 -11.48 -15.44 -6.82
CA GLU A 151 -12.28 -16.64 -7.13
C GLU A 151 -12.17 -17.69 -6.02
N LEU A 152 -10.98 -17.89 -5.44
CA LEU A 152 -10.75 -18.78 -4.31
C LEU A 152 -11.46 -18.29 -3.04
N GLU A 153 -11.48 -16.98 -2.80
CA GLU A 153 -12.23 -16.36 -1.71
C GLU A 153 -13.74 -16.50 -1.91
N ALA A 154 -14.25 -16.26 -3.12
CA ALA A 154 -15.66 -16.47 -3.46
C ALA A 154 -16.07 -17.94 -3.29
N LEU A 155 -15.19 -18.89 -3.61
CA LEU A 155 -15.43 -20.32 -3.37
C LEU A 155 -15.61 -20.61 -1.88
N LEU A 156 -14.87 -19.92 -1.00
CA LEU A 156 -14.99 -20.09 0.45
C LEU A 156 -16.26 -19.43 1.01
N LEU A 157 -16.58 -18.20 0.57
CA LEU A 157 -17.61 -17.35 1.20
C LEU A 157 -19.01 -17.48 0.58
N THR A 158 -19.11 -17.69 -0.73
CA THR A 158 -20.40 -17.68 -1.45
C THR A 158 -21.08 -19.04 -1.38
N PRO A 159 -22.39 -19.14 -1.12
CA PRO A 159 -23.11 -20.41 -1.21
C PRO A 159 -23.01 -20.94 -2.65
N THR A 160 -22.63 -22.21 -2.77
CA THR A 160 -22.29 -22.84 -4.05
C THR A 160 -23.49 -22.83 -5.00
N ALA A 161 -23.51 -21.90 -5.96
CA ALA A 161 -24.39 -21.98 -7.12
C ALA A 161 -23.68 -22.82 -8.20
N SER A 162 -24.43 -23.62 -8.95
CA SER A 162 -23.94 -24.57 -9.97
C SER A 162 -22.97 -23.97 -11.00
N ASN A 163 -23.07 -22.66 -11.25
CA ASN A 163 -22.31 -21.97 -12.28
C ASN A 163 -20.89 -21.62 -11.80
N VAL A 164 -20.68 -21.56 -10.48
CA VAL A 164 -19.39 -21.25 -9.84
C VAL A 164 -18.48 -22.48 -9.79
N GLU A 165 -19.03 -23.70 -9.91
CA GLU A 165 -18.26 -24.94 -9.75
C GLU A 165 -17.21 -25.17 -10.85
N ARG A 166 -17.51 -24.82 -12.11
CA ARG A 166 -16.56 -25.04 -13.23
C ARG A 166 -15.36 -24.10 -13.15
N ASP A 167 -15.60 -22.84 -12.82
CA ASP A 167 -14.53 -21.85 -12.65
C ASP A 167 -13.74 -22.15 -11.36
N ALA A 168 -14.42 -22.59 -10.30
CA ALA A 168 -13.77 -23.03 -9.07
C ALA A 168 -12.84 -24.24 -9.28
N GLN A 169 -13.26 -25.22 -10.08
CA GLN A 169 -12.43 -26.39 -10.40
C GLN A 169 -11.16 -25.96 -11.14
N ARG A 170 -11.29 -25.17 -12.22
CA ARG A 170 -10.15 -24.68 -13.00
C ARG A 170 -9.14 -23.91 -12.15
N ASN A 171 -9.62 -23.20 -11.14
CA ASN A 171 -8.76 -22.46 -10.22
C ASN A 171 -8.13 -23.32 -9.14
N ALA A 172 -8.85 -24.32 -8.62
CA ALA A 172 -8.28 -25.30 -7.70
C ALA A 172 -7.14 -26.08 -8.37
N GLU A 173 -7.29 -26.42 -9.65
CA GLU A 173 -6.26 -27.10 -10.45
C GLU A 173 -4.97 -26.28 -10.63
N LYS A 174 -5.00 -24.96 -10.43
CA LYS A 174 -3.78 -24.13 -10.43
C LYS A 174 -2.90 -24.36 -9.20
N TYR A 175 -3.48 -24.88 -8.12
CA TYR A 175 -2.80 -25.12 -6.85
C TYR A 175 -2.61 -26.63 -6.65
N PRO A 176 -1.39 -27.17 -6.77
CA PRO A 176 -1.14 -28.61 -6.61
C PRO A 176 -1.48 -29.12 -5.21
N GLU A 177 -1.56 -28.23 -4.21
CA GLU A 177 -1.95 -28.55 -2.85
C GLU A 177 -3.45 -28.81 -2.67
N LEU A 178 -4.28 -28.41 -3.65
CA LEU A 178 -5.74 -28.53 -3.59
C LEU A 178 -6.22 -29.75 -4.38
N GLN A 179 -7.01 -30.59 -3.72
CA GLN A 179 -7.73 -31.69 -4.36
C GLN A 179 -9.21 -31.32 -4.51
N TRP A 180 -9.66 -31.10 -5.74
CA TRP A 180 -11.00 -30.56 -6.03
C TRP A 180 -12.13 -31.44 -5.48
N GLU A 181 -12.07 -32.75 -5.70
CA GLU A 181 -13.14 -33.67 -5.29
C GLU A 181 -13.34 -33.66 -3.76
N ASP A 182 -12.25 -33.71 -3.01
CA ASP A 182 -12.29 -33.61 -1.55
C ASP A 182 -12.73 -32.22 -1.09
N LEU A 183 -12.21 -31.16 -1.73
CA LEU A 183 -12.54 -29.78 -1.40
C LEU A 183 -14.03 -29.49 -1.59
N LYS A 184 -14.63 -30.02 -2.66
CA LYS A 184 -16.07 -29.86 -2.95
C LYS A 184 -16.93 -30.44 -1.82
N ILE A 185 -16.61 -31.65 -1.37
CA ILE A 185 -17.32 -32.32 -0.27
C ILE A 185 -17.11 -31.55 1.04
N GLN A 186 -15.87 -31.20 1.35
CA GLN A 186 -15.53 -30.49 2.59
C GLN A 186 -16.16 -29.09 2.65
N LEU A 187 -16.18 -28.33 1.56
CA LEU A 187 -16.83 -27.02 1.49
C LEU A 187 -18.33 -27.11 1.73
N ALA A 188 -19.00 -28.11 1.14
CA ALA A 188 -20.43 -28.33 1.35
C ALA A 188 -20.72 -28.63 2.84
N MET A 189 -19.94 -29.53 3.45
CA MET A 189 -20.06 -29.83 4.89
C MET A 189 -19.76 -28.61 5.77
N PHE A 190 -18.71 -27.85 5.44
CA PHE A 190 -18.26 -26.71 6.23
C PHE A 190 -19.27 -25.56 6.20
N LYS A 191 -19.77 -25.19 5.01
CA LYS A 191 -20.78 -24.14 4.83
C LYS A 191 -22.13 -24.48 5.46
N ASN A 192 -22.53 -25.76 5.42
CA ASN A 192 -23.79 -26.19 6.02
C ASN A 192 -23.75 -26.15 7.55
N LYS A 193 -22.59 -26.42 8.15
CA LYS A 193 -22.45 -26.52 9.61
C LYS A 193 -22.08 -25.19 10.27
N TYR A 194 -21.27 -24.37 9.61
CA TYR A 194 -20.68 -23.17 10.20
C TYR A 194 -21.12 -21.91 9.47
N ASN A 195 -21.47 -20.88 10.25
CA ASN A 195 -21.78 -19.56 9.73
C ASN A 195 -20.55 -18.65 9.88
N TYR A 196 -20.04 -18.14 8.76
CA TYR A 196 -18.90 -17.24 8.71
C TYR A 196 -19.07 -16.25 7.55
N LYS A 197 -18.51 -15.05 7.69
CA LYS A 197 -18.62 -13.99 6.66
C LYS A 197 -17.28 -13.60 6.08
N THR A 198 -16.19 -13.87 6.78
CA THR A 198 -14.85 -13.49 6.35
C THR A 198 -13.89 -14.69 6.39
N THR A 199 -12.81 -14.59 5.62
CA THR A 199 -11.68 -15.53 5.66
C THR A 199 -11.07 -15.62 7.06
N ALA A 200 -11.02 -14.50 7.79
CA ALA A 200 -10.55 -14.45 9.17
C ALA A 200 -11.46 -15.22 10.14
N ASP A 201 -12.79 -15.14 9.98
CA ASP A 201 -13.74 -15.92 10.78
C ASP A 201 -13.55 -17.42 10.52
N ALA A 202 -13.43 -17.82 9.26
CA ALA A 202 -13.16 -19.22 8.89
C ALA A 202 -11.84 -19.72 9.52
N ALA A 203 -10.79 -18.89 9.52
CA ALA A 203 -9.52 -19.22 10.17
C ALA A 203 -9.65 -19.36 11.70
N GLN A 204 -10.47 -18.52 12.35
CA GLN A 204 -10.73 -18.62 13.79
C GLN A 204 -11.53 -19.88 14.14
N LEU A 205 -12.55 -20.20 13.33
CA LEU A 205 -13.34 -21.42 13.48
C LEU A 205 -12.44 -22.66 13.38
N LEU A 206 -11.61 -22.75 12.35
CA LEU A 206 -10.67 -23.89 12.18
C LEU A 206 -9.67 -23.99 13.34
N LYS A 207 -9.23 -22.87 13.92
CA LYS A 207 -8.33 -22.87 15.10
C LYS A 207 -9.02 -23.34 16.37
N ALA A 208 -10.31 -23.09 16.53
CA ALA A 208 -11.08 -23.46 17.71
C ALA A 208 -11.55 -24.94 17.68
N MET A 209 -11.44 -25.63 16.55
CA MET A 209 -11.89 -27.01 16.40
C MET A 209 -10.95 -28.02 17.09
N PRO A 210 -11.51 -29.13 17.64
CA PRO A 210 -10.72 -30.30 18.01
C PRO A 210 -9.94 -30.85 16.81
N VAL A 211 -8.81 -31.50 17.07
CA VAL A 211 -7.86 -31.95 16.04
C VAL A 211 -8.54 -32.89 15.04
N GLU A 212 -9.39 -33.79 15.50
CA GLU A 212 -10.11 -34.78 14.71
C GLU A 212 -11.14 -34.11 13.78
N VAL A 213 -11.85 -33.09 14.30
CA VAL A 213 -12.84 -32.34 13.51
C VAL A 213 -12.15 -31.47 12.47
N ARG A 214 -11.03 -30.86 12.84
CA ARG A 214 -10.23 -30.04 11.92
C ARG A 214 -9.64 -30.89 10.78
N ALA A 215 -9.24 -32.13 11.06
CA ALA A 215 -8.73 -33.05 10.04
C ALA A 215 -9.76 -33.35 8.93
N LEU A 216 -11.07 -33.31 9.23
CA LEU A 216 -12.13 -33.47 8.23
C LEU A 216 -12.16 -32.33 7.20
N PHE A 217 -11.58 -31.18 7.53
CA PHE A 217 -11.60 -29.96 6.72
C PHE A 217 -10.21 -29.57 6.20
N ALA A 218 -9.31 -30.54 6.00
CA ALA A 218 -7.94 -30.29 5.59
C ALA A 218 -7.80 -29.46 4.30
N GLN A 219 -8.66 -29.69 3.29
CA GLN A 219 -8.64 -28.92 2.03
C GLN A 219 -9.15 -27.49 2.26
N VAL A 220 -10.20 -27.32 3.06
CA VAL A 220 -10.70 -25.99 3.44
C VAL A 220 -9.65 -25.22 4.25
N GLU A 221 -8.92 -25.90 5.13
CA GLU A 221 -7.79 -25.29 5.84
C GLU A 221 -6.69 -24.84 4.89
N THR A 222 -6.34 -25.65 3.88
CA THR A 222 -5.36 -25.27 2.85
C THR A 222 -5.82 -24.03 2.10
N VAL A 223 -7.09 -23.95 1.68
CA VAL A 223 -7.68 -22.77 1.03
C VAL A 223 -7.58 -21.53 1.93
N VAL A 224 -8.01 -21.63 3.19
CA VAL A 224 -7.93 -20.53 4.16
C VAL A 224 -6.47 -20.10 4.37
N ARG A 225 -5.53 -21.05 4.43
CA ARG A 225 -4.11 -20.76 4.58
C ARG A 225 -3.56 -20.02 3.37
N LEU A 226 -3.89 -20.44 2.15
CA LEU A 226 -3.49 -19.77 0.91
C LEU A 226 -3.98 -18.31 0.91
N LEU A 227 -5.25 -18.08 1.22
CA LEU A 227 -5.85 -16.75 1.30
C LEU A 227 -5.22 -15.86 2.39
N MET A 228 -4.82 -16.44 3.52
CA MET A 228 -4.23 -15.70 4.64
C MET A 228 -2.72 -15.43 4.48
N VAL A 229 -2.03 -16.23 3.66
CA VAL A 229 -0.57 -16.11 3.46
C VAL A 229 -0.25 -15.13 2.33
N VAL A 230 -1.09 -15.03 1.30
CA VAL A 230 -0.86 -14.04 0.24
C VAL A 230 -1.33 -12.67 0.73
N PRO A 231 -0.39 -11.74 1.00
CA PRO A 231 -0.78 -10.44 1.51
C PRO A 231 -1.51 -9.68 0.41
N ALA A 232 -2.74 -9.24 0.70
CA ALA A 232 -3.50 -8.39 -0.22
C ALA A 232 -2.77 -7.07 -0.53
N SER A 233 -1.91 -6.58 0.38
CA SER A 233 -1.13 -5.36 0.20
C SER A 233 0.34 -5.51 0.58
N SER A 234 1.21 -4.69 -0.02
CA SER A 234 2.64 -4.60 0.31
C SER A 234 2.93 -3.94 1.66
N ALA A 235 1.89 -3.51 2.39
CA ALA A 235 2.02 -2.70 3.60
C ALA A 235 2.84 -3.36 4.72
N GLU A 236 2.79 -4.69 4.87
CA GLU A 236 3.64 -5.39 5.84
C GLU A 236 5.11 -5.38 5.45
N ALA A 237 5.41 -5.55 4.17
CA ALA A 237 6.77 -5.43 3.65
C ALA A 237 7.27 -3.98 3.78
N GLU A 238 6.47 -2.98 3.44
CA GLU A 238 6.80 -1.56 3.54
C GLU A 238 7.06 -1.13 4.99
N ARG A 239 6.24 -1.58 5.96
CA ARG A 239 6.50 -1.37 7.39
C ARG A 239 7.86 -1.94 7.79
N SER A 240 8.19 -3.13 7.29
CA SER A 240 9.47 -3.78 7.56
C SER A 240 10.65 -3.01 6.95
N PHE A 241 10.54 -2.57 5.69
CA PHE A 241 11.57 -1.78 5.02
C PHE A 241 11.75 -0.40 5.63
N SER A 242 10.66 0.26 6.02
CA SER A 242 10.69 1.56 6.73
C SER A 242 11.39 1.43 8.08
N GLY A 243 11.07 0.37 8.84
CA GLY A 243 11.78 0.04 10.08
C GLY A 243 13.27 -0.22 9.84
N LEU A 244 13.61 -1.02 8.83
CA LEU A 244 15.00 -1.30 8.46
C LEU A 244 15.76 -0.05 8.05
N ARG A 245 15.14 0.88 7.31
CA ARG A 245 15.77 2.13 6.89
C ARG A 245 16.13 3.02 8.08
N ARG A 246 15.30 3.02 9.13
CA ARG A 246 15.61 3.72 10.40
C ARG A 246 16.70 3.02 11.21
N LEU A 247 16.78 1.69 11.14
CA LEU A 247 17.78 0.91 11.87
C LEU A 247 19.17 0.89 11.21
N LYS A 248 19.22 0.90 9.87
CA LYS A 248 20.45 0.81 9.08
C LYS A 248 21.01 2.20 8.79
N THR A 249 21.62 2.80 9.81
CA THR A 249 22.31 4.09 9.70
C THR A 249 23.79 3.90 9.41
N TRP A 250 24.47 4.97 8.96
CA TRP A 250 25.91 4.96 8.67
C TRP A 250 26.75 4.51 9.88
N LEU A 251 26.35 4.91 11.10
CA LEU A 251 26.97 4.50 12.36
C LEU A 251 26.82 3.00 12.69
N ARG A 252 25.90 2.30 12.01
CA ARG A 252 25.62 0.86 12.20
C ARG A 252 26.04 0.02 10.98
N SER A 253 26.83 0.58 10.07
CA SER A 253 27.28 -0.04 8.82
C SER A 253 28.05 -1.36 9.00
N THR A 254 28.72 -1.56 10.14
CA THR A 254 29.48 -2.79 10.47
C THR A 254 28.66 -3.85 11.21
N THR A 255 27.35 -3.64 11.41
CA THR A 255 26.50 -4.58 12.13
C THR A 255 26.23 -5.84 11.31
N THR A 256 26.45 -7.02 11.88
CA THR A 256 26.14 -8.31 11.22
C THR A 256 24.66 -8.45 10.87
N GLN A 257 24.36 -9.18 9.79
CA GLN A 257 22.98 -9.39 9.34
C GLN A 257 22.09 -10.02 10.41
N LYS A 258 22.63 -10.98 11.19
CA LYS A 258 21.90 -11.62 12.30
C LYS A 258 21.45 -10.61 13.35
N ARG A 259 22.32 -9.67 13.72
CA ARG A 259 21.99 -8.62 14.69
C ARG A 259 21.02 -7.59 14.11
N VAL A 260 21.16 -7.20 12.84
CA VAL A 260 20.21 -6.30 12.17
C VAL A 260 18.82 -6.92 12.12
N ASN A 261 18.71 -8.19 11.73
CA ASN A 261 17.43 -8.90 11.68
C ASN A 261 16.77 -8.97 13.06
N GLY A 262 17.53 -9.30 14.12
CA GLY A 262 17.01 -9.30 15.49
C GLY A 262 16.49 -7.93 15.92
N MET A 263 17.24 -6.86 15.66
CA MET A 263 16.78 -5.50 15.96
C MET A 263 15.56 -5.09 15.13
N ALA A 264 15.47 -5.53 13.87
CA ALA A 264 14.33 -5.26 13.01
C ALA A 264 13.04 -5.88 13.58
N VAL A 265 13.09 -7.13 14.02
CA VAL A 265 11.96 -7.80 14.68
C VAL A 265 11.54 -7.04 15.93
N CYS A 266 12.48 -6.66 16.78
CA CYS A 266 12.20 -5.86 17.99
C CYS A 266 11.58 -4.50 17.67
N HIS A 267 12.05 -3.81 16.63
CA HIS A 267 11.57 -2.49 16.23
C HIS A 267 10.18 -2.54 15.56
N ILE A 268 9.90 -3.57 14.76
CA ILE A 268 8.61 -3.74 14.09
C ILE A 268 7.53 -4.19 15.09
N HIS A 269 7.90 -5.01 16.08
CA HIS A 269 6.98 -5.58 17.06
C HIS A 269 7.19 -5.00 18.47
N GLN A 270 7.35 -3.68 18.57
CA GLN A 270 7.56 -2.97 19.84
C GLN A 270 6.48 -3.31 20.88
N GLU A 271 5.19 -3.28 20.49
CA GLU A 271 4.09 -3.63 21.40
C GLU A 271 4.16 -5.05 21.96
N ARG A 272 4.75 -6.00 21.24
CA ARG A 272 4.97 -7.36 21.74
C ARG A 272 6.21 -7.42 22.62
N LEU A 273 7.25 -6.68 22.28
CA LEU A 273 8.48 -6.58 23.06
C LEU A 273 8.22 -5.95 24.42
N ASP A 274 7.40 -4.90 24.48
CA ASP A 274 7.06 -4.19 25.72
C ASP A 274 6.26 -5.05 26.70
N LYS A 275 5.60 -6.11 26.20
CA LYS A 275 4.90 -7.11 27.02
C LYS A 275 5.83 -8.19 27.59
N LEU A 276 7.06 -8.28 27.12
CA LEU A 276 8.03 -9.26 27.62
C LEU A 276 8.69 -8.75 28.89
N ASN A 277 8.82 -9.64 29.88
CA ASN A 277 9.51 -9.33 31.12
C ASN A 277 11.03 -9.36 30.89
N SER A 278 11.67 -8.20 31.10
CA SER A 278 13.11 -8.04 30.95
C SER A 278 13.92 -8.92 31.91
N LYS A 279 13.40 -9.19 33.12
CA LYS A 279 14.04 -10.08 34.09
C LYS A 279 14.09 -11.52 33.60
N ASP A 280 12.98 -12.02 33.05
CA ASP A 280 12.89 -13.40 32.55
C ASP A 280 13.83 -13.62 31.37
N ILE A 281 13.93 -12.62 30.48
CA ILE A 281 14.89 -12.64 29.35
C ILE A 281 16.32 -12.66 29.86
N ALA A 282 16.66 -11.82 30.84
CA ALA A 282 18.00 -11.77 31.43
C ALA A 282 18.36 -13.11 32.10
N GLN A 283 17.40 -13.70 32.82
CA GLN A 283 17.59 -14.99 33.47
C GLN A 283 17.80 -16.11 32.45
N GLN A 284 17.00 -16.18 31.38
CA GLN A 284 17.21 -17.15 30.29
C GLN A 284 18.59 -16.97 29.62
N TYR A 285 19.01 -15.72 29.40
CA TYR A 285 20.32 -15.44 28.80
C TYR A 285 21.48 -15.95 29.66
N ILE A 286 21.36 -15.77 30.99
CA ILE A 286 22.33 -16.24 31.97
C ILE A 286 22.35 -17.77 32.05
N GLN A 287 21.17 -18.40 32.13
CA GLN A 287 21.06 -19.85 32.22
C GLN A 287 21.61 -20.59 30.99
N GLY A 288 21.72 -19.92 29.85
CA GLY A 288 22.25 -20.53 28.63
C GLY A 288 23.75 -20.89 28.64
N LYS A 289 24.55 -20.39 29.59
CA LYS A 289 25.97 -20.78 29.77
C LYS A 289 26.44 -20.62 31.22
N ASP A 290 27.18 -21.60 31.75
CA ASP A 290 27.68 -21.55 33.13
C ASP A 290 28.57 -20.34 33.42
N ARG A 291 29.46 -19.98 32.49
CA ARG A 291 30.28 -18.75 32.59
C ARG A 291 29.43 -17.48 32.76
N ARG A 292 28.21 -17.44 32.24
CA ARG A 292 27.32 -16.27 32.41
C ARG A 292 26.67 -16.26 33.80
N ARG A 293 26.37 -17.44 34.37
CA ARG A 293 25.90 -17.56 35.77
C ARG A 293 26.95 -17.07 36.74
N GLU A 294 28.22 -17.41 36.52
CA GLU A 294 29.32 -16.95 37.36
C GLU A 294 29.52 -15.43 37.31
N ILE A 295 29.42 -14.82 36.12
CA ILE A 295 29.66 -13.37 35.93
C ILE A 295 28.47 -12.54 36.41
N PHE A 296 27.24 -12.93 36.04
CA PHE A 296 26.05 -12.10 36.24
C PHE A 296 25.20 -12.54 37.45
N GLY A 297 25.52 -13.67 38.08
CA GLY A 297 24.79 -14.19 39.24
C GLY A 297 23.36 -14.65 38.93
N SER A 298 22.51 -14.69 39.96
CA SER A 298 21.07 -14.95 39.83
C SER A 298 20.27 -13.68 40.09
N PHE A 299 19.36 -13.33 39.19
CA PHE A 299 18.39 -12.25 39.43
C PHE A 299 17.20 -12.77 40.26
N THR A 300 16.88 -12.06 41.34
CA THR A 300 15.59 -12.15 42.07
C THR A 300 14.58 -11.12 41.57
#